data_AF-A0A969R1R6-F1
#
_entry.id   AF-A0A969R1R6-F1
#
_cell.length_a   1.000
_cell.length_b   1.000
_cell.length_c   1.000
_cell.angle_alpha   90.00
_cell.angle_beta   90.00
_cell.angle_gamma   90.00
#
_symmetry.space_group_name_H-M   'P 1'
#
loop_
_entity.id
_entity.type
_entity.pdbx_description
1 polymer ?
#
loop_
_entity_poly.entity_id
_entity_poly.type
_entity_poly.pdbx_seq_one_letter_code
_entity_poly.pdbx_strand_id
1 'polypeptide(L)'
;MNSLLKSSLVLSLSALLASCTAPSGGPSVASSKGRDVLGHRPGPRGFKTVIIDAGHGGKDSGAISPHTRQKEKDLALDTAKRIGSELSRDFKVIYMRSDDTFVDLDDRVPGQIVSAMPS
;
A
#
# COMPACT_ATOMS: atom_id res chain seq x y z
N MET A 1 -0.12 -18.67 50.28
CA MET A 1 0.76 -17.49 50.33
C MET A 1 0.94 -16.90 48.92
N ASN A 2 -0.17 -16.55 48.23
CA ASN A 2 -0.13 -16.31 46.77
C ASN A 2 -0.70 -14.93 46.39
N SER A 3 -0.82 -14.01 47.36
CA SER A 3 -1.29 -12.63 47.14
C SER A 3 -0.14 -11.64 46.89
N LEU A 4 1.08 -11.98 47.32
CA LEU A 4 2.24 -11.07 47.28
C LEU A 4 3.03 -11.10 45.95
N LEU A 5 2.80 -12.09 45.08
CA LEU A 5 3.39 -12.09 43.73
C LEU A 5 2.55 -11.31 42.70
N LYS A 6 1.27 -11.03 42.99
CA LYS A 6 0.38 -10.31 42.07
C LYS A 6 0.54 -8.79 42.17
N SER A 7 1.01 -8.26 43.30
CA SER A 7 1.21 -6.81 43.50
C SER A 7 2.50 -6.28 42.86
N SER A 8 3.51 -7.13 42.66
CA SER A 8 4.79 -6.72 42.07
C SER A 8 4.71 -6.50 40.56
N LEU A 9 3.80 -7.20 39.87
CA LEU A 9 3.60 -7.08 38.42
C LEU A 9 2.85 -5.79 38.02
N VAL A 10 2.10 -5.19 38.94
CA VAL A 10 1.32 -3.96 38.66
C VAL A 10 2.16 -2.70 38.89
N LEU A 11 3.22 -2.77 39.69
CA LEU A 11 4.08 -1.61 39.97
C LEU A 11 5.09 -1.30 38.85
N SER A 12 5.36 -2.21 37.92
CA SER A 12 6.29 -1.95 36.80
C SER A 12 5.61 -1.36 35.55
N LEU A 13 4.28 -1.34 35.47
CA LEU A 13 3.55 -0.87 34.28
C LEU A 13 3.37 0.66 34.25
N SER A 14 3.53 1.36 35.38
CA SER A 14 3.30 2.81 35.48
C SER A 14 4.53 3.67 35.17
N ALA A 15 5.71 3.08 34.94
CA ALA A 15 6.96 3.80 34.74
C ALA A 15 7.39 3.96 33.26
N LEU A 16 6.54 3.57 32.30
CA LEU A 16 6.86 3.60 30.87
C LEU A 16 6.07 4.66 30.06
N LEU A 17 5.47 5.65 30.72
CA LEU A 17 4.71 6.74 30.06
C LEU A 17 5.37 8.12 30.16
N ALA A 18 6.60 8.21 30.67
CA ALA A 18 7.32 9.47 30.82
C ALA A 18 8.68 9.42 30.10
N SER A 19 8.66 9.59 28.77
CA SER A 19 9.84 10.09 28.06
C SER A 19 9.47 10.85 26.80
N CYS A 20 9.72 12.15 26.89
CA CYS A 20 10.14 13.04 25.81
C CYS A 20 9.05 13.52 24.84
N THR A 21 8.38 14.58 25.29
CA THR A 21 7.95 15.69 24.42
C THR A 21 9.13 16.16 23.57
N ALA A 22 9.00 16.07 22.24
CA ALA A 22 10.01 16.55 21.30
C ALA A 22 9.71 18.01 20.92
N PRO A 23 10.73 18.88 20.76
CA PRO A 23 10.52 20.24 20.32
C PRO A 23 10.01 20.25 18.86
N SER A 24 8.83 20.85 18.68
CA SER A 24 8.24 21.18 17.39
C SER A 24 9.06 22.30 16.72
N GLY A 25 9.99 21.92 15.86
CA GLY A 25 10.84 22.84 15.11
C GLY A 25 11.62 22.15 14.01
N GLY A 26 10.93 21.46 13.10
CA GLY A 26 11.54 20.93 11.88
C GLY A 26 11.95 22.06 10.92
N PRO A 27 13.03 21.90 10.13
CA PRO A 27 13.51 22.92 9.22
C PRO A 27 12.44 23.21 8.14
N SER A 28 12.04 24.48 8.01
CA SER A 28 11.22 24.94 6.90
C SER A 28 12.07 24.95 5.62
N VAL A 29 12.22 23.79 5.00
CA VAL A 29 12.79 23.68 3.66
C VAL A 29 11.74 24.22 2.70
N ALA A 30 12.09 25.30 2.00
CA ALA A 30 11.23 26.01 1.08
C ALA A 30 10.47 25.07 0.14
N SER A 31 9.14 25.14 0.21
CA SER A 31 8.21 24.39 -0.63
C SER A 31 8.46 24.70 -2.10
N SER A 32 9.12 23.78 -2.80
CA SER A 32 9.23 23.84 -4.26
C SER A 32 7.83 23.57 -4.84
N LYS A 33 7.18 24.61 -5.40
CA LYS A 33 6.02 24.56 -6.31
C LYS A 33 5.25 23.22 -6.31
N GLY A 34 4.35 23.03 -5.35
CA GLY A 34 3.30 22.01 -5.42
C GLY A 34 3.72 20.57 -5.09
N ARG A 35 4.81 20.36 -4.36
CA ARG A 35 5.16 19.06 -3.77
C ARG A 35 5.06 19.12 -2.26
N ASP A 36 4.37 18.16 -1.66
CA ASP A 36 4.45 17.96 -0.21
C ASP A 36 5.79 17.31 0.18
N VAL A 37 5.99 17.09 1.48
CA VAL A 37 7.22 16.52 2.05
C VAL A 37 7.52 15.11 1.51
N LEU A 38 6.51 14.40 0.99
CA LEU A 38 6.61 13.07 0.38
C LEU A 38 6.71 13.12 -1.15
N GLY A 39 6.73 14.32 -1.74
CA GLY A 39 6.79 14.49 -3.20
C GLY A 39 5.45 14.30 -3.90
N HIS A 40 4.32 14.30 -3.18
CA HIS A 40 2.99 14.18 -3.76
C HIS A 40 2.71 15.37 -4.69
N ARG A 41 2.33 15.04 -5.93
CA ARG A 41 1.74 16.00 -6.86
C ARG A 41 0.23 15.83 -6.75
N PRO A 42 -0.56 16.91 -6.71
CA PRO A 42 -2.01 16.79 -6.76
C PRO A 42 -2.40 15.99 -8.00
N GLY A 43 -3.01 14.82 -7.79
CA GLY A 43 -3.53 14.00 -8.88
C GLY A 43 -4.63 14.71 -9.66
N PRO A 44 -5.03 14.18 -10.82
CA PRO A 44 -6.21 14.65 -11.53
C PRO A 44 -7.42 14.67 -10.57
N ARG A 45 -8.23 15.73 -10.62
CA ARG A 45 -9.41 15.86 -9.74
C ARG A 45 -10.63 15.20 -10.39
N GLY A 46 -11.51 14.64 -9.57
CA GLY A 46 -12.80 14.11 -10.02
C GLY A 46 -12.74 12.83 -10.85
N PHE A 47 -11.65 12.05 -10.75
CA PHE A 47 -11.61 10.73 -11.36
C PHE A 47 -12.60 9.80 -10.69
N LYS A 48 -13.21 8.91 -11.47
CA LYS A 48 -14.20 7.93 -11.01
C LYS A 48 -13.71 6.49 -11.12
N THR A 49 -12.60 6.27 -11.83
CA THR A 49 -12.06 4.95 -12.13
C THR A 49 -10.63 4.86 -11.61
N VAL A 50 -10.32 3.75 -10.94
CA VAL A 50 -8.96 3.39 -10.52
C VAL A 50 -8.59 2.10 -11.25
N ILE A 51 -7.45 2.13 -11.94
CA ILE A 51 -6.85 0.95 -12.55
C ILE A 51 -5.75 0.44 -11.61
N ILE A 52 -5.82 -0.83 -11.22
CA ILE A 52 -4.83 -1.48 -10.36
C ILE A 52 -4.06 -2.49 -11.20
N ASP A 53 -2.75 -2.28 -11.32
CA ASP A 53 -1.84 -3.24 -11.95
C ASP A 53 -1.19 -4.13 -10.89
N ALA A 54 -1.49 -5.44 -10.94
CA ALA A 54 -0.75 -6.44 -10.20
C ALA A 54 0.46 -6.86 -11.05
N GLY A 55 1.66 -6.41 -10.67
CA GLY A 55 2.93 -6.74 -11.33
C GLY A 55 3.13 -8.23 -11.60
N HIS A 56 3.88 -8.57 -12.67
CA HIS A 56 4.19 -9.94 -13.08
C HIS A 56 2.95 -10.81 -13.36
N GLY A 57 3.06 -12.14 -13.23
CA GLY A 57 1.97 -13.10 -13.42
C GLY A 57 2.34 -14.26 -14.34
N GLY A 58 1.66 -15.40 -14.19
CA GLY A 58 1.86 -16.59 -15.03
C GLY A 58 3.31 -17.06 -15.04
N LYS A 59 3.95 -16.99 -16.21
CA LYS A 59 5.34 -17.39 -16.45
C LYS A 59 6.38 -16.48 -15.79
N ASP A 60 6.01 -15.25 -15.48
CA ASP A 60 6.88 -14.29 -14.81
C ASP A 60 6.58 -14.27 -13.32
N SER A 61 7.51 -14.75 -12.50
CA SER A 61 7.39 -14.77 -11.04
C SER A 61 7.64 -13.41 -10.40
N GLY A 62 8.30 -12.51 -11.11
CA GLY A 62 9.05 -11.41 -10.50
C GLY A 62 10.13 -11.90 -9.55
N ALA A 63 10.49 -11.06 -8.59
CA ALA A 63 11.46 -11.41 -7.56
C ALA A 63 10.97 -12.60 -6.71
N ILE A 64 11.90 -13.46 -6.31
CA ILE A 64 11.64 -14.58 -5.40
C ILE A 64 12.45 -14.37 -4.15
N SER A 65 11.77 -14.37 -3.00
CA SER A 65 12.44 -14.26 -1.70
C SER A 65 13.41 -15.43 -1.48
N PRO A 66 14.68 -15.18 -1.12
CA PRO A 66 15.63 -16.26 -0.84
C PRO A 66 15.28 -17.00 0.46
N HIS A 67 14.55 -16.37 1.38
CA HIS A 67 14.22 -16.93 2.69
C HIS A 67 12.87 -17.65 2.70
N THR A 68 11.83 -17.03 2.13
CA THR A 68 10.45 -17.53 2.22
C THR A 68 9.99 -18.23 0.95
N ARG A 69 10.77 -18.13 -0.14
CA ARG A 69 10.42 -18.61 -1.49
C ARG A 69 9.13 -18.00 -2.07
N GLN A 70 8.57 -16.97 -1.42
CA GLN A 70 7.43 -16.22 -1.92
C GLN A 70 7.81 -15.50 -3.23
N LYS A 71 6.85 -15.48 -4.16
CA LYS A 71 7.00 -14.82 -5.46
C LYS A 71 6.30 -13.48 -5.42
N GLU A 72 6.93 -12.47 -6.02
CA GLU A 72 6.38 -11.13 -6.12
C GLU A 72 5.00 -11.11 -6.77
N LYS A 73 4.79 -11.92 -7.83
CA LYS A 73 3.49 -12.02 -8.52
C LYS A 73 2.32 -12.37 -7.59
N ASP A 74 2.57 -13.18 -6.57
CA ASP A 74 1.54 -13.67 -5.64
C ASP A 74 1.21 -12.57 -4.62
N LEU A 75 2.25 -11.93 -4.07
CA LEU A 75 2.10 -10.81 -3.14
C LEU A 75 1.46 -9.58 -3.81
N ALA A 76 1.84 -9.29 -5.05
CA ALA A 76 1.27 -8.21 -5.84
C ALA A 76 -0.23 -8.45 -6.10
N LEU A 77 -0.63 -9.67 -6.47
CA LEU A 77 -2.04 -10.01 -6.70
C LEU A 77 -2.87 -9.94 -5.42
N ASP A 78 -2.35 -10.45 -4.29
CA ASP A 78 -3.03 -10.36 -3.00
C ASP A 78 -3.22 -8.90 -2.58
N THR A 79 -2.17 -8.10 -2.68
CA THR A 79 -2.21 -6.67 -2.33
C THR A 79 -3.18 -5.90 -3.22
N ALA A 80 -3.16 -6.15 -4.53
CA ALA A 80 -4.06 -5.52 -5.49
C ALA A 80 -5.53 -5.79 -5.13
N LYS A 81 -5.89 -7.05 -4.82
CA LYS A 81 -7.25 -7.44 -4.45
C LYS A 81 -7.73 -6.75 -3.17
N ARG A 82 -6.86 -6.64 -2.16
CA ARG A 82 -7.18 -5.95 -0.90
C ARG A 82 -7.44 -4.47 -1.14
N ILE A 83 -6.54 -3.80 -1.87
CA ILE A 83 -6.68 -2.38 -2.21
C ILE A 83 -7.98 -2.17 -3.01
N GLY A 84 -8.22 -2.98 -4.03
CA GLY A 84 -9.42 -2.83 -4.85
C GLY A 84 -10.71 -3.11 -4.09
N SER A 85 -10.72 -4.01 -3.11
CA SER A 85 -11.86 -4.20 -2.21
C SER A 85 -12.18 -2.94 -1.41
N GLU A 86 -11.18 -2.23 -0.91
CA GLU A 86 -11.39 -0.97 -0.18
C GLU A 86 -11.88 0.14 -1.12
N LEU A 87 -11.28 0.26 -2.30
CA LEU A 87 -11.60 1.31 -3.26
C LEU A 87 -12.95 1.13 -3.97
N SER A 88 -13.45 -0.11 -4.10
CA SER A 88 -14.68 -0.43 -4.82
C SER A 88 -15.95 0.22 -4.25
N ARG A 89 -15.89 0.77 -3.04
CA ARG A 89 -16.99 1.49 -2.39
C ARG A 89 -17.25 2.86 -3.03
N ASP A 90 -16.18 3.52 -3.48
CA ASP A 90 -16.20 4.90 -3.94
C ASP A 90 -15.77 5.06 -5.41
N PHE A 91 -15.12 4.04 -5.98
CA PHE A 91 -14.55 4.08 -7.33
C PHE A 91 -14.91 2.85 -8.15
N LYS A 92 -15.01 3.03 -9.47
CA LYS A 92 -14.94 1.90 -10.42
C LYS A 92 -13.52 1.36 -10.41
N VAL A 93 -13.33 0.14 -9.93
CA VAL A 93 -12.01 -0.52 -9.89
C VAL A 93 -11.87 -1.46 -11.07
N ILE A 94 -10.77 -1.32 -11.81
CA ILE A 94 -10.40 -2.21 -12.92
C ILE A 94 -9.04 -2.82 -12.60
N TYR A 95 -8.90 -4.12 -12.74
CA TYR A 95 -7.63 -4.82 -12.56
C TYR A 95 -7.00 -5.12 -13.92
N MET A 96 -5.68 -4.98 -14.04
CA MET A 96 -4.93 -5.45 -15.22
C MET A 96 -4.97 -6.97 -15.36
N ARG A 97 -4.93 -7.66 -14.21
CA ARG A 97 -5.21 -9.09 -14.09
C ARG A 97 -5.90 -9.35 -12.75
N SER A 98 -6.84 -10.28 -12.73
CA SER A 98 -7.55 -10.73 -11.52
C SER A 98 -7.08 -12.10 -11.03
N ASP A 99 -6.22 -12.77 -11.80
CA ASP A 99 -5.66 -14.09 -11.56
C ASP A 99 -4.15 -14.13 -11.88
N ASP A 100 -3.57 -15.33 -11.83
CA ASP A 100 -2.15 -15.58 -12.11
C ASP A 100 -1.85 -15.69 -13.62
N THR A 101 -2.29 -14.69 -14.38
CA THR A 101 -2.02 -14.58 -15.82
C THR A 101 -0.87 -13.61 -16.08
N PHE A 102 -0.01 -13.92 -17.05
CA PHE A 102 1.01 -13.00 -17.53
C PHE A 102 0.38 -11.95 -18.45
N VAL A 103 0.56 -10.66 -18.13
CA VAL A 103 0.17 -9.52 -18.99
C VAL A 103 1.43 -8.82 -19.45
N ASP A 104 1.61 -8.71 -20.77
CA ASP A 104 2.78 -8.07 -21.38
C ASP A 104 2.81 -6.56 -21.05
N LEU A 105 3.99 -5.95 -21.00
CA LEU A 105 4.13 -4.54 -20.61
C LEU A 105 3.45 -3.60 -21.60
N ASP A 106 3.49 -3.92 -22.90
CA ASP A 106 2.83 -3.13 -23.94
C ASP A 106 1.29 -3.16 -23.79
N ASP A 107 0.75 -4.24 -23.22
CA ASP A 107 -0.68 -4.41 -22.95
C ASP A 107 -1.13 -3.70 -21.65
N ARG A 108 -0.17 -3.27 -20.79
CA ARG A 108 -0.45 -2.54 -19.54
C ARG A 108 -0.68 -1.03 -19.75
N VAL A 109 -0.62 -0.55 -21.00
CA VAL A 109 -0.77 0.87 -21.32
C VAL A 109 -2.23 1.31 -21.15
N PRO A 110 -2.54 2.31 -20.29
CA PRO A 110 -3.91 2.73 -20.00
C PRO A 110 -4.78 3.04 -21.22
N GLY A 111 -4.17 3.53 -22.31
CA GLY A 111 -4.87 3.84 -23.56
C GLY A 111 -5.57 2.63 -24.20
N GLN A 112 -5.02 1.42 -24.07
CA GLN A 112 -5.65 0.21 -24.59
C GLN A 112 -6.77 -0.30 -23.66
N ILE A 113 -6.57 -0.24 -22.34
CA ILE A 113 -7.58 -0.71 -21.37
C ILE A 113 -8.82 0.18 -21.36
N VAL A 114 -8.63 1.50 -21.43
CA VAL A 114 -9.75 2.46 -21.37
C VAL A 114 -10.57 2.45 -22.67
N SER A 115 -9.94 2.16 -23.82
CA SER A 115 -10.63 2.11 -25.12
C SER A 115 -11.39 0.80 -25.39
N ALA A 116 -11.10 -0.27 -24.64
CA ALA A 116 -11.75 -1.58 -24.78
C ALA A 116 -13.00 -1.75 -23.87
N MET A 117 -13.36 -0.74 -23.08
CA MET A 117 -14.48 -0.79 -22.14
C MET A 117 -15.74 -0.16 -22.76
N PRO A 118 -16.89 -0.87 -22.79
CA PRO A 118 -18.15 -0.25 -23.21
C PRO A 118 -18.54 0.89 -22.25
N SER A 119 -19.04 1.97 -22.85
CA SER A 119 -19.49 3.20 -22.20
C SER A 119 -20.59 2.98 -21.17
#